data_AF-A0A1B7XEY1-F1
#
_entry.id   AF-A0A1B7XEY1-F1
#
_cell.length_a   1.000
_cell.length_b   1.000
_cell.length_c   1.000
_cell.angle_alpha   90.00
_cell.angle_beta   90.00
_cell.angle_gamma   90.00
#
_symmetry.space_group_name_H-M   'P 1'
#
loop_
_entity.id
_entity.type
_entity.pdbx_description
1 polymer ?
#
loop_
_entity_poly.entity_id
_entity_poly.type
_entity_poly.pdbx_seq_one_letter_code
_entity_poly.pdbx_strand_id
1 'polypeptide(L)'
;MKRFFTILCCAMLLCSAIPCSSAFAQDLSGLKKSDIAKAEKYAKKYTVKIDQAKDFLAKNNLKMADKRLKDAEKIHAKIISPYQKTAQVIQDKERFTELKKQLVIQQQVQVVAKTIATYEKKVNEAQKYLSRRDTKNCKRFLEKAAAIYADIPESHKSAPEVTSAHATYEELIKKTGATVTVSKKAGSDASAQGSNETYGLSSKDLKKAKRYAERFAGKVSEARRFFGEKDYRVCQRPLDQAKKLYAKINPAYINHPSVVENKKEFDEMFSVANKQVADRKAAIERDNKLTMDRLNFSTDLRSLEYYINQLHKAKIGKSSLRIDQLKPFKEGFSVLDGFHQDCLGKFKDFIQNKPETKFDDLVVKEIVDLVENRVKYRNELVKATVALELNAILENLTHANTKLRENGVIHESDMASMFKSDYLGQWEVIDQCKAMYKWINIPFPDDMIAQIAAFQKKQQDALEAAKDEREFDESVFPYQTSAMERAAEKNAKQRKMELIYVGLRDDSWNVQKNGLGVPLYKIANGRGVYHVDGEDFYRGYNVRVKRVFNGSGYEPPTVAADYYIKIYKK
;
A
#
# COMPACT_ATOMS: atom_id res chain seq x y z
N MET A 1 -52.77 7.41 9.41
CA MET A 1 -52.45 8.24 8.21
C MET A 1 -51.84 9.54 8.72
N LYS A 2 -50.50 9.67 8.65
CA LYS A 2 -49.76 10.45 7.63
C LYS A 2 -50.04 11.98 7.69
N ARG A 3 -49.03 12.67 8.25
CA ARG A 3 -48.35 13.91 7.80
C ARG A 3 -49.16 15.21 7.61
N PHE A 4 -48.68 16.28 8.25
CA PHE A 4 -48.19 17.55 7.66
C PHE A 4 -47.56 18.34 8.82
N PHE A 5 -46.24 18.42 9.02
CA PHE A 5 -45.19 19.17 8.30
C PHE A 5 -45.46 20.68 8.16
N THR A 6 -44.45 21.46 8.58
CA THR A 6 -44.06 22.83 8.18
C THR A 6 -44.31 23.96 9.18
N ILE A 7 -43.31 24.85 9.29
CA ILE A 7 -43.24 26.15 9.99
C ILE A 7 -42.53 26.11 11.37
N LEU A 8 -41.20 26.05 11.36
CA LEU A 8 -40.34 27.17 11.81
C LEU A 8 -38.86 26.92 11.45
N CYS A 9 -38.55 26.97 10.16
CA CYS A 9 -37.23 27.35 9.64
C CYS A 9 -37.46 28.57 8.75
N CYS A 10 -36.76 29.67 9.04
CA CYS A 10 -36.48 30.84 8.19
C CYS A 10 -36.69 32.17 8.94
N ALA A 11 -35.73 32.52 9.80
CA ALA A 11 -35.31 33.91 9.99
C ALA A 11 -33.94 33.91 10.69
N MET A 12 -32.88 33.80 9.88
CA MET A 12 -31.58 34.46 10.03
C MET A 12 -30.48 33.63 9.36
N LEU A 13 -30.49 33.71 8.03
CA LEU A 13 -29.32 33.52 7.18
C LEU A 13 -29.17 34.84 6.43
N LEU A 14 -28.00 35.49 6.61
CA LEU A 14 -27.34 36.52 5.81
C LEU A 14 -26.85 37.71 6.65
N CYS A 15 -25.70 37.50 7.30
CA CYS A 15 -24.59 38.44 7.15
C CYS A 15 -23.37 37.64 6.72
N SER A 16 -22.96 37.94 5.50
CA SER A 16 -21.82 37.45 4.76
C SER A 16 -20.48 37.74 5.45
N ALA A 17 -19.60 36.74 5.41
CA ALA A 17 -18.16 36.85 5.21
C ALA A 17 -17.43 38.09 5.77
N ILE A 18 -16.89 37.97 6.99
CA ILE A 18 -15.56 38.49 7.36
C ILE A 18 -14.91 37.44 8.28
N PRO A 19 -13.71 36.92 7.97
CA PRO A 19 -12.97 36.09 8.91
C PRO A 19 -12.39 37.00 9.99
N CYS A 20 -13.03 37.08 11.15
CA CYS A 20 -12.41 37.68 12.32
C CYS A 20 -11.42 36.68 12.94
N SER A 21 -10.30 36.51 12.23
CA SER A 21 -9.04 36.05 12.76
C SER A 21 -8.49 37.10 13.73
N SER A 22 -8.70 36.90 15.02
CA SER A 22 -7.90 37.49 16.12
C SER A 22 -8.19 36.64 17.37
N ALA A 23 -7.27 36.26 18.24
CA ALA A 23 -5.82 36.38 18.27
C ALA A 23 -5.34 35.22 19.16
N PHE A 24 -4.84 34.15 18.56
CA PHE A 24 -3.88 33.24 19.20
C PHE A 24 -3.06 32.68 18.05
N ALA A 25 -2.12 33.48 17.56
CA ALA A 25 -1.04 32.96 16.73
C ALA A 25 -0.26 31.98 17.63
N GLN A 26 -0.66 30.72 17.58
CA GLN A 26 -0.02 29.69 18.36
C GLN A 26 1.28 29.34 17.70
N ASP A 27 2.33 29.47 18.50
CA ASP A 27 3.67 29.13 18.13
C ASP A 27 3.80 27.61 17.94
N LEU A 28 3.44 27.15 16.74
CA LEU A 28 3.79 25.81 16.25
C LEU A 28 5.23 25.81 15.71
N SER A 29 5.99 26.92 15.85
CA SER A 29 7.40 26.94 15.48
C SER A 29 8.16 25.94 16.35
N GLY A 30 9.08 25.21 15.72
CA GLY A 30 9.80 24.11 16.37
C GLY A 30 9.15 22.72 16.25
N LEU A 31 7.89 22.60 15.80
CA LEU A 31 7.29 21.29 15.50
C LEU A 31 7.61 20.82 14.08
N LYS A 32 7.96 19.54 13.93
CA LYS A 32 8.14 18.94 12.60
C LYS A 32 6.80 18.92 11.86
N LYS A 33 6.80 19.19 10.54
CA LYS A 33 5.61 19.09 9.68
C LYS A 33 4.87 17.76 9.83
N SER A 34 5.60 16.66 10.04
CA SER A 34 5.03 15.32 10.29
C SER A 34 4.23 15.23 11.58
N ASP A 35 4.66 15.92 12.64
CA ASP A 35 3.99 15.90 13.94
C ASP A 35 2.73 16.75 13.92
N ILE A 36 2.77 17.88 13.20
CA ILE A 36 1.59 18.72 12.95
C ILE A 36 0.53 17.94 12.16
N ALA A 37 0.90 17.29 11.05
CA ALA A 37 -0.03 16.49 10.26
C ALA A 37 -0.62 15.31 11.05
N LYS A 38 0.16 14.69 11.94
CA LYS A 38 -0.32 13.62 12.83
C LYS A 38 -1.28 14.16 13.89
N ALA A 39 -1.01 15.33 14.45
CA ALA A 39 -1.89 16.00 15.41
C ALA A 39 -3.22 16.43 14.78
N GLU A 40 -3.19 17.01 13.57
CA GLU A 40 -4.38 17.31 12.76
C GLU A 40 -5.26 16.08 12.54
N LYS A 41 -4.64 14.95 12.17
CA LYS A 41 -5.35 13.69 11.96
C LYS A 41 -6.01 13.19 13.24
N TYR A 42 -5.38 13.33 14.40
CA TYR A 42 -5.99 12.97 15.68
C TYR A 42 -7.09 13.95 16.10
N ALA A 43 -6.91 15.26 15.87
CA ALA A 43 -7.93 16.27 16.13
C ALA A 43 -9.22 16.00 15.30
N LYS A 44 -9.10 15.76 14.00
CA LYS A 44 -10.26 15.38 13.15
C LYS A 44 -10.95 14.11 13.67
N LYS A 45 -10.18 13.10 14.09
CA LYS A 45 -10.75 11.88 14.69
C LYS A 45 -11.43 12.15 16.04
N TYR A 46 -10.93 13.09 16.83
CA TYR A 46 -11.50 13.49 18.11
C TYR A 46 -12.88 14.13 17.89
N THR A 47 -12.99 15.10 16.99
CA THR A 47 -14.25 15.75 16.59
C THR A 47 -15.29 14.72 16.14
N VAL A 48 -14.91 13.79 15.24
CA VAL A 48 -15.81 12.72 14.76
C VAL A 48 -16.34 11.85 15.91
N LYS A 49 -15.53 11.59 16.95
CA LYS A 49 -16.02 10.80 18.11
C LYS A 49 -16.96 11.59 19.01
N ILE A 50 -16.75 12.89 19.15
CA ILE A 50 -17.66 13.79 19.87
C ILE A 50 -19.00 13.86 19.13
N ASP A 51 -18.99 14.04 17.81
CA ASP A 51 -20.22 14.10 17.00
C ASP A 51 -21.00 12.78 17.09
N GLN A 52 -20.31 11.64 16.95
CA GLN A 52 -20.93 10.33 17.13
C GLN A 52 -21.53 10.15 18.54
N ALA A 53 -20.87 10.64 19.60
CA ALA A 53 -21.40 10.57 20.95
C ALA A 53 -22.67 11.40 21.10
N LYS A 54 -22.70 12.61 20.52
CA LYS A 54 -23.89 13.48 20.49
C LYS A 54 -25.06 12.80 19.78
N ASP A 55 -24.81 12.18 18.63
CA ASP A 55 -25.86 11.45 17.89
C ASP A 55 -26.41 10.25 18.68
N PHE A 56 -25.55 9.52 19.39
CA PHE A 56 -26.00 8.40 20.23
C PHE A 56 -26.76 8.87 21.47
N LEU A 57 -26.39 10.02 22.07
CA LEU A 57 -27.16 10.64 23.16
C LEU A 57 -28.55 11.08 22.69
N ALA A 58 -28.64 11.73 21.51
CA ALA A 58 -29.92 12.13 20.93
C ALA A 58 -30.83 10.92 20.63
N LYS A 59 -30.24 9.75 20.31
CA LYS A 59 -30.95 8.48 20.09
C LYS A 59 -31.17 7.68 21.38
N ASN A 60 -30.87 8.25 22.56
CA ASN A 60 -30.95 7.60 23.88
C ASN A 60 -30.17 6.26 23.97
N ASN A 61 -29.11 6.10 23.17
CA ASN A 61 -28.23 4.94 23.18
C ASN A 61 -27.01 5.20 24.09
N LEU A 62 -27.27 5.27 25.40
CA LEU A 62 -26.30 5.67 26.42
C LEU A 62 -25.04 4.81 26.43
N LYS A 63 -25.15 3.51 26.11
CA LYS A 63 -24.01 2.59 26.06
C LYS A 63 -23.04 2.93 24.91
N MET A 64 -23.57 3.27 23.74
CA MET A 64 -22.73 3.67 22.61
C MET A 64 -22.18 5.07 22.78
N ALA A 65 -22.96 5.99 23.37
CA ALA A 65 -22.46 7.32 23.75
C ALA A 65 -21.26 7.24 24.71
N ASP A 66 -21.36 6.47 25.79
CA ASP A 66 -20.26 6.24 26.74
C ASP A 66 -19.01 5.67 26.05
N LYS A 67 -19.19 4.67 25.17
CA LYS A 67 -18.09 4.09 24.40
C LYS A 67 -17.41 5.14 23.51
N ARG A 68 -18.18 6.00 22.82
CA ARG A 68 -17.61 7.04 21.94
C ARG A 68 -16.90 8.13 22.72
N LEU A 69 -17.40 8.54 23.88
CA LEU A 69 -16.71 9.47 24.77
C LEU A 69 -15.39 8.87 25.29
N LYS A 70 -15.36 7.60 25.70
CA LYS A 70 -14.11 6.91 26.07
C LYS A 70 -13.11 6.81 24.93
N ASP A 71 -13.58 6.56 23.70
CA ASP A 71 -12.72 6.58 22.50
C ASP A 71 -12.16 8.00 22.25
N ALA A 72 -13.00 9.03 22.40
CA ALA A 72 -12.60 10.43 22.22
C ALA A 72 -11.53 10.85 23.24
N GLU A 73 -11.68 10.47 24.51
CA GLU A 73 -10.71 10.74 25.58
C GLU A 73 -9.33 10.13 25.27
N LYS A 74 -9.30 8.89 24.78
CA LYS A 74 -8.07 8.22 24.34
C LYS A 74 -7.41 8.89 23.13
N ILE A 75 -8.20 9.48 22.23
CA ILE A 75 -7.67 10.18 21.05
C ILE A 75 -7.12 11.56 21.45
N HIS A 76 -7.81 12.29 22.30
CA HIS A 76 -7.36 13.59 22.81
C HIS A 76 -5.99 13.49 23.48
N ALA A 77 -5.76 12.42 24.26
CA ALA A 77 -4.46 12.15 24.90
C ALA A 77 -3.30 11.93 23.90
N LYS A 78 -3.58 11.67 22.62
CA LYS A 78 -2.57 11.48 21.55
C LYS A 78 -2.30 12.74 20.75
N ILE A 79 -3.08 13.81 20.94
CA ILE A 79 -2.83 15.11 20.32
C ILE A 79 -1.69 15.76 21.09
N ILE A 80 -0.66 16.22 20.39
CA ILE A 80 0.50 16.89 21.01
C ILE A 80 0.08 18.18 21.71
N SER A 81 0.74 18.51 22.83
CA SER A 81 0.32 19.61 23.71
C SER A 81 0.16 20.98 23.01
N PRO A 82 1.06 21.42 22.11
CA PRO A 82 0.87 22.69 21.41
C PRO A 82 -0.40 22.70 20.54
N TYR A 83 -0.73 21.57 19.91
CA TYR A 83 -1.90 21.44 19.04
C TYR A 83 -3.22 21.30 19.83
N GLN A 84 -3.18 20.80 21.06
CA GLN A 84 -4.36 20.76 21.94
C GLN A 84 -4.91 22.15 22.27
N LYS A 85 -4.08 23.18 22.18
CA LYS A 85 -4.48 24.56 22.47
C LYS A 85 -5.17 25.24 21.28
N THR A 86 -5.25 24.58 20.12
CA THR A 86 -5.94 25.16 18.95
C THR A 86 -7.42 25.38 19.27
N ALA A 87 -8.00 26.48 18.76
CA ALA A 87 -9.37 26.89 19.06
C ALA A 87 -10.39 25.76 18.84
N GLN A 88 -10.22 24.99 17.75
CA GLN A 88 -11.09 23.85 17.44
C GLN A 88 -11.02 22.75 18.50
N VAL A 89 -9.83 22.40 18.98
CA VAL A 89 -9.66 21.32 19.97
C VAL A 89 -10.17 21.75 21.33
N ILE A 90 -10.00 23.04 21.70
CA ILE A 90 -10.59 23.61 22.92
C ILE A 90 -12.12 23.53 22.86
N GLN A 91 -12.73 24.00 21.77
CA GLN A 91 -14.18 23.95 21.59
C GLN A 91 -14.71 22.51 21.64
N ASP A 92 -14.01 21.57 20.99
CA ASP A 92 -14.37 20.15 21.03
C ASP A 92 -14.20 19.55 22.44
N LYS A 93 -13.24 20.03 23.23
CA LYS A 93 -13.05 19.61 24.64
C LYS A 93 -14.16 20.11 25.56
N GLU A 94 -14.67 21.32 25.34
CA GLU A 94 -15.84 21.85 26.04
C GLU A 94 -17.08 21.02 25.69
N ARG A 95 -17.32 20.78 24.39
CA ARG A 95 -18.41 19.91 23.91
C ARG A 95 -18.33 18.50 24.52
N PHE A 96 -17.14 17.91 24.59
CA PHE A 96 -16.91 16.62 25.24
C PHE A 96 -17.34 16.63 26.70
N THR A 97 -16.97 17.68 27.44
CA THR A 97 -17.29 17.82 28.87
C THR A 97 -18.78 17.94 29.09
N GLU A 98 -19.46 18.73 28.26
CA GLU A 98 -20.91 18.88 28.30
C GLU A 98 -21.65 17.57 27.99
N LEU A 99 -21.25 16.86 26.92
CA LEU A 99 -21.84 15.56 26.59
C LEU A 99 -21.62 14.52 27.71
N LYS A 100 -20.49 14.56 28.41
CA LYS A 100 -20.22 13.67 29.56
C LYS A 100 -21.17 13.98 30.73
N LYS A 101 -21.46 15.26 31.01
CA LYS A 101 -22.47 15.65 32.00
C LYS A 101 -23.86 15.18 31.60
N GLN A 102 -24.28 15.42 30.35
CA GLN A 102 -25.57 14.98 29.83
C GLN A 102 -25.75 13.46 29.90
N LEU A 103 -24.71 12.69 29.58
CA LEU A 103 -24.73 11.23 29.70
C LEU A 103 -25.02 10.78 31.14
N VAL A 104 -24.34 11.37 32.13
CA VAL A 104 -24.54 11.02 33.55
C VAL A 104 -25.96 11.34 33.99
N ILE A 105 -26.48 12.52 33.62
CA ILE A 105 -27.86 12.92 33.92
C ILE A 105 -28.84 11.93 33.30
N GLN A 106 -28.71 11.60 32.01
CA GLN A 106 -29.61 10.66 31.33
C GLN A 106 -29.52 9.23 31.91
N GLN A 107 -28.33 8.79 32.34
CA GLN A 107 -28.17 7.51 33.02
C GLN A 107 -28.90 7.49 34.37
N GLN A 108 -28.79 8.57 35.15
CA GLN A 108 -29.52 8.72 36.42
C GLN A 108 -31.03 8.72 36.19
N VAL A 109 -31.53 9.50 35.22
CA VAL A 109 -32.95 9.52 34.84
C VAL A 109 -33.43 8.12 34.43
N GLN A 110 -32.65 7.37 33.65
CA GLN A 110 -33.02 6.00 33.25
C GLN A 110 -33.07 5.03 34.43
N VAL A 111 -32.19 5.18 35.42
CA VAL A 111 -32.22 4.39 36.66
C VAL A 111 -33.48 4.71 37.46
N VAL A 112 -33.78 6.00 37.67
CA VAL A 112 -34.98 6.45 38.40
C VAL A 112 -36.25 5.96 37.71
N ALA A 113 -36.37 6.11 36.38
CA ALA A 113 -37.51 5.63 35.61
C ALA A 113 -37.70 4.11 35.73
N LYS A 114 -36.62 3.32 35.75
CA LYS A 114 -36.69 1.87 35.98
C LYS A 114 -37.15 1.54 37.40
N THR A 115 -36.69 2.28 38.40
CA THR A 115 -37.10 2.12 39.80
C THR A 115 -38.60 2.38 39.93
N ILE A 116 -39.10 3.49 39.36
CA ILE A 116 -40.53 3.84 39.32
C ILE A 116 -41.34 2.74 38.63
N ALA A 117 -40.97 2.32 37.42
CA ALA A 117 -41.69 1.27 36.70
C ALA A 117 -41.69 -0.07 37.46
N THR A 118 -40.62 -0.36 38.21
CA THR A 118 -40.56 -1.56 39.06
C THR A 118 -41.48 -1.42 40.27
N TYR A 119 -41.56 -0.24 40.89
CA TYR A 119 -42.51 0.06 41.96
C TYR A 119 -43.95 -0.17 41.50
N GLU A 120 -44.37 0.47 40.41
CA GLU A 120 -45.71 0.32 39.83
C GLU A 120 -46.04 -1.15 39.54
N LYS A 121 -45.09 -1.87 38.94
CA LYS A 121 -45.25 -3.30 38.66
C LYS A 121 -45.51 -4.11 39.93
N LYS A 122 -44.84 -3.79 41.05
CA LYS A 122 -45.06 -4.50 42.32
C LYS A 122 -46.40 -4.17 42.94
N VAL A 123 -46.86 -2.92 42.85
CA VAL A 123 -48.21 -2.52 43.27
C VAL A 123 -49.27 -3.25 42.43
N ASN A 124 -49.12 -3.28 41.11
CA ASN A 124 -50.03 -3.98 40.21
C ASN A 124 -50.03 -5.51 40.42
N GLU A 125 -48.86 -6.10 40.69
CA GLU A 125 -48.77 -7.52 41.09
C GLU A 125 -49.52 -7.77 42.40
N ALA A 126 -49.37 -6.90 43.41
CA ALA A 126 -50.11 -7.00 44.67
C ALA A 126 -51.63 -6.93 44.45
N GLN A 127 -52.11 -5.96 43.65
CA GLN A 127 -53.52 -5.84 43.27
C GLN A 127 -54.06 -7.13 42.63
N LYS A 128 -53.28 -7.72 41.72
CA LYS A 128 -53.64 -8.97 41.03
C LYS A 128 -53.72 -10.17 41.97
N TYR A 129 -52.87 -10.25 42.99
CA TYR A 129 -52.95 -11.32 43.99
C TYR A 129 -54.13 -11.12 44.94
N LEU A 130 -54.44 -9.87 45.30
CA LEU A 130 -55.63 -9.57 46.10
C LEU A 130 -56.92 -9.94 45.37
N SER A 131 -57.04 -9.63 44.08
CA SER A 131 -58.21 -10.02 43.28
C SER A 131 -58.39 -11.54 43.15
N ARG A 132 -57.32 -12.32 43.38
CA ARG A 132 -57.31 -13.78 43.42
C ARG A 132 -57.52 -14.36 44.82
N ARG A 133 -57.83 -13.51 45.81
CA ARG A 133 -57.96 -13.86 47.24
C ARG A 133 -56.67 -14.44 47.86
N ASP A 134 -55.50 -14.20 47.24
CA ASP A 134 -54.19 -14.61 47.75
C ASP A 134 -53.56 -13.48 48.57
N THR A 135 -54.02 -13.34 49.81
CA THR A 135 -53.61 -12.27 50.73
C THR A 135 -52.13 -12.39 51.13
N LYS A 136 -51.58 -13.61 51.21
CA LYS A 136 -50.18 -13.86 51.55
C LYS A 136 -49.22 -13.31 50.50
N ASN A 137 -49.46 -13.60 49.22
CA ASN A 137 -48.62 -13.06 48.16
C ASN A 137 -48.87 -11.55 47.96
N CYS A 138 -50.10 -11.07 48.11
CA CYS A 138 -50.39 -9.63 48.10
C CYS A 138 -49.51 -8.87 49.10
N LYS A 139 -49.50 -9.27 50.39
CA LYS A 139 -48.66 -8.66 51.43
C LYS A 139 -47.17 -8.66 51.08
N ARG A 140 -46.65 -9.78 50.57
CA ARG A 140 -45.25 -9.90 50.14
C ARG A 140 -44.88 -8.95 48.99
N PHE A 141 -45.81 -8.67 48.07
CA PHE A 141 -45.57 -7.73 46.97
C PHE A 141 -45.68 -6.28 47.44
N LEU A 142 -46.55 -5.98 48.42
CA LEU A 142 -46.60 -4.67 49.08
C LEU A 142 -45.32 -4.37 49.86
N GLU A 143 -44.74 -5.32 50.59
CA GLU A 143 -43.44 -5.15 51.26
C GLU A 143 -42.31 -4.81 50.28
N LYS A 144 -42.29 -5.49 49.12
CA LYS A 144 -41.32 -5.20 48.06
C LYS A 144 -41.58 -3.84 47.43
N ALA A 145 -42.84 -3.45 47.26
CA ALA A 145 -43.19 -2.13 46.75
C ALA A 145 -42.72 -1.03 47.71
N ALA A 146 -42.91 -1.20 49.03
CA ALA A 146 -42.37 -0.28 50.05
C ALA A 146 -40.85 -0.11 49.96
N ALA A 147 -40.12 -1.22 49.86
CA ALA A 147 -38.66 -1.16 49.77
C ALA A 147 -38.19 -0.39 48.52
N ILE A 148 -38.87 -0.58 47.38
CA ILE A 148 -38.54 0.12 46.14
C ILE A 148 -38.97 1.60 46.20
N TYR A 149 -40.11 1.89 46.82
CA TYR A 149 -40.58 3.28 47.03
C TYR A 149 -39.61 4.10 47.88
N ALA A 150 -38.98 3.47 48.89
CA ALA A 150 -37.95 4.10 49.70
C ALA A 150 -36.70 4.49 48.90
N ASP A 151 -36.43 3.79 47.79
CA ASP A 151 -35.30 4.06 46.89
C ASP A 151 -35.65 5.09 45.79
N ILE A 152 -36.90 5.57 45.70
CA ILE A 152 -37.29 6.65 44.79
C ILE A 152 -36.87 7.99 45.43
N PRO A 153 -36.07 8.83 44.74
CA PRO A 153 -35.69 10.14 45.25
C PRO A 153 -36.90 11.02 45.56
N GLU A 154 -36.84 11.80 46.63
CA GLU A 154 -37.96 12.62 47.11
C GLU A 154 -38.54 13.54 46.02
N SER A 155 -37.66 14.13 45.20
CA SER A 155 -38.04 15.01 44.09
C SER A 155 -38.85 14.33 42.97
N HIS A 156 -38.94 13.00 42.97
CA HIS A 156 -39.67 12.21 41.98
C HIS A 156 -40.90 11.50 42.58
N LYS A 157 -41.12 11.58 43.90
CA LYS A 157 -42.29 10.95 44.55
C LYS A 157 -43.60 11.68 44.24
N SER A 158 -43.53 12.97 43.92
CA SER A 158 -44.65 13.79 43.47
C SER A 158 -45.00 13.61 41.99
N ALA A 159 -44.30 12.75 41.26
CA ALA A 159 -44.63 12.45 39.87
C ALA A 159 -46.02 11.77 39.78
N PRO A 160 -46.86 12.11 38.78
CA PRO A 160 -48.22 11.58 38.66
C PRO A 160 -48.28 10.05 38.70
N GLU A 161 -47.35 9.38 38.03
CA GLU A 161 -47.26 7.92 37.98
C GLU A 161 -46.97 7.31 39.36
N VAL A 162 -46.05 7.93 40.10
CA VAL A 162 -45.68 7.49 41.45
C VAL A 162 -46.83 7.75 42.44
N THR A 163 -47.46 8.92 42.38
CA THR A 163 -48.60 9.26 43.26
C THR A 163 -49.80 8.35 43.01
N SER A 164 -50.12 8.03 41.75
CA SER A 164 -51.20 7.10 41.40
C SER A 164 -50.93 5.67 41.87
N ALA A 165 -49.71 5.17 41.66
CA ALA A 165 -49.30 3.86 42.17
C ALA A 165 -49.27 3.84 43.71
N HIS A 166 -48.88 4.94 44.35
CA HIS A 166 -48.86 5.07 45.80
C HIS A 166 -50.26 5.12 46.41
N ALA A 167 -51.22 5.80 45.77
CA ALA A 167 -52.62 5.77 46.18
C ALA A 167 -53.20 4.34 46.13
N THR A 168 -52.92 3.61 45.04
CA THR A 168 -53.30 2.19 44.90
C THR A 168 -52.65 1.33 45.99
N TYR A 169 -51.39 1.60 46.30
CA TYR A 169 -50.65 0.91 47.36
C TYR A 169 -51.27 1.13 48.75
N GLU A 170 -51.64 2.36 49.09
CA GLU A 170 -52.31 2.70 50.35
C GLU A 170 -53.69 2.05 50.47
N GLU A 171 -54.47 2.02 49.38
CA GLU A 171 -55.77 1.34 49.36
C GLU A 171 -55.62 -0.17 49.60
N LEU A 172 -54.61 -0.79 48.98
CA LEU A 172 -54.27 -2.19 49.16
C LEU A 172 -53.83 -2.53 50.59
N ILE A 173 -53.07 -1.64 51.23
CA ILE A 173 -52.70 -1.79 52.65
C ILE A 173 -53.95 -1.82 53.52
N LYS A 174 -54.86 -0.84 53.35
CA LYS A 174 -56.12 -0.76 54.11
C LYS A 174 -56.97 -2.02 53.95
N LYS A 175 -57.11 -2.53 52.72
CA LYS A 175 -57.88 -3.75 52.41
C LYS A 175 -57.29 -5.04 52.97
N THR A 176 -55.98 -5.08 53.21
CA THR A 176 -55.29 -6.32 53.63
C THR A 176 -54.86 -6.33 55.09
N GLY A 177 -55.05 -5.22 55.81
CA GLY A 177 -54.57 -5.04 57.18
C GLY A 177 -53.06 -5.26 57.28
N ALA A 178 -52.30 -4.86 56.25
CA ALA A 178 -50.86 -5.05 56.21
C ALA A 178 -50.19 -3.96 57.04
N THR A 179 -49.62 -4.29 58.20
CA THR A 179 -48.68 -3.41 58.91
C THR A 179 -47.35 -3.41 58.18
N VAL A 180 -47.06 -2.34 57.44
CA VAL A 180 -45.80 -2.21 56.71
C VAL A 180 -44.76 -1.54 57.59
N THR A 181 -44.01 -2.36 58.33
CA THR A 181 -42.76 -1.91 58.95
C THR A 181 -41.68 -1.88 57.86
N VAL A 182 -41.24 -0.68 57.46
CA VAL A 182 -40.07 -0.50 56.59
C VAL A 182 -38.82 -0.88 57.39
N SER A 183 -38.54 -2.18 57.51
CA SER A 183 -37.31 -2.66 58.09
C SER A 183 -36.19 -2.52 57.05
N LYS A 184 -35.29 -1.55 57.27
CA LYS A 184 -33.93 -1.61 56.71
C LYS A 184 -33.34 -2.93 57.17
N LYS A 185 -33.31 -3.93 56.28
CA LYS A 185 -32.64 -5.24 56.43
C LYS A 185 -32.50 -5.71 57.88
N ALA A 186 -33.53 -6.36 58.40
CA ALA A 186 -33.33 -7.43 59.37
C ALA A 186 -33.68 -8.74 58.65
N GLY A 187 -32.73 -9.68 58.67
CA GLY A 187 -32.89 -11.00 58.10
C GLY A 187 -34.14 -11.68 58.67
N SER A 188 -34.81 -12.41 57.79
CA SER A 188 -35.98 -13.21 58.09
C SER A 188 -35.65 -14.32 59.10
N ASP A 189 -36.06 -14.15 60.34
CA ASP A 189 -36.32 -15.26 61.26
C ASP A 189 -37.84 -15.39 61.46
N ALA A 190 -38.33 -16.60 61.19
CA ALA A 190 -39.63 -17.20 61.52
C ALA A 190 -40.27 -17.88 60.30
N SER A 191 -39.80 -19.10 60.00
CA SER A 191 -40.63 -20.30 59.80
C SER A 191 -39.82 -21.35 59.03
N ALA A 192 -39.02 -22.12 59.77
CA ALA A 192 -38.57 -23.44 59.35
C ALA A 192 -38.18 -24.23 60.60
N GLN A 193 -39.18 -24.68 61.37
CA GLN A 193 -39.07 -26.02 61.95
C GLN A 193 -39.04 -26.97 60.74
N GLY A 194 -37.87 -27.55 60.49
CA GLY A 194 -37.63 -28.43 59.35
C GLY A 194 -36.15 -28.57 59.04
N SER A 195 -35.54 -29.56 59.69
CA SER A 195 -34.24 -30.18 59.41
C SER A 195 -33.04 -29.25 59.21
N ASN A 196 -32.40 -28.93 60.33
CA ASN A 196 -30.99 -28.54 60.39
C ASN A 196 -30.14 -29.79 60.15
N GLU A 197 -30.00 -30.24 58.91
CA GLU A 197 -29.03 -31.30 58.61
C GLU A 197 -28.16 -30.92 57.40
N THR A 198 -26.87 -31.10 57.61
CA THR A 198 -25.73 -31.11 56.68
C THR A 198 -24.97 -29.80 56.37
N TYR A 199 -25.57 -28.59 56.30
CA TYR A 199 -24.81 -27.40 55.79
C TYR A 199 -24.93 -26.06 56.56
N GLY A 200 -25.62 -25.99 57.71
CA GLY A 200 -25.68 -24.76 58.54
C GLY A 200 -26.31 -23.53 57.86
N LEU A 201 -27.17 -23.74 56.86
CA LEU A 201 -27.83 -22.70 56.08
C LEU A 201 -29.32 -22.62 56.38
N SER A 202 -29.89 -21.41 56.37
CA SER A 202 -31.34 -21.22 56.40
C SER A 202 -31.99 -21.94 55.20
N SER A 203 -33.22 -22.44 55.34
CA SER A 203 -33.96 -23.12 54.26
C SER A 203 -34.01 -22.30 52.96
N LYS A 204 -34.08 -20.96 53.08
CA LYS A 204 -34.10 -20.02 51.96
C LYS A 204 -32.74 -19.90 51.27
N ASP A 205 -31.66 -19.83 52.04
CA ASP A 205 -30.30 -19.74 51.50
C ASP A 205 -29.83 -21.07 50.92
N LEU A 206 -30.23 -22.19 51.53
CA LEU A 206 -30.01 -23.52 50.99
C LEU A 206 -30.72 -23.71 49.64
N LYS A 207 -31.99 -23.31 49.51
CA LYS A 207 -32.71 -23.31 48.21
C LYS A 207 -32.03 -22.43 47.16
N LYS A 208 -31.52 -21.27 47.57
CA LYS A 208 -30.81 -20.36 46.67
C LYS A 208 -29.46 -20.94 46.23
N ALA A 209 -28.70 -21.54 47.14
CA ALA A 209 -27.43 -22.20 46.86
C ALA A 209 -27.62 -23.40 45.92
N LYS A 210 -28.60 -24.28 46.20
CA LYS A 210 -29.01 -25.39 45.32
C LYS A 210 -29.34 -24.91 43.91
N ARG A 211 -30.15 -23.86 43.79
CA ARG A 211 -30.51 -23.27 42.49
C ARG A 211 -29.30 -22.74 41.71
N TYR A 212 -28.32 -22.13 42.38
CA TYR A 212 -27.10 -21.67 41.70
C TYR A 212 -26.18 -22.84 41.34
N ALA A 213 -26.08 -23.86 42.18
CA ALA A 213 -25.36 -25.10 41.89
C ALA A 213 -25.94 -25.86 40.69
N GLU A 214 -27.27 -26.01 40.62
CA GLU A 214 -27.96 -26.61 39.47
C GLU A 214 -27.73 -25.82 38.18
N ARG A 215 -27.81 -24.49 38.25
CA ARG A 215 -27.54 -23.62 37.10
C ARG A 215 -26.08 -23.67 36.66
N PHE A 216 -25.16 -23.77 37.62
CA PHE A 216 -23.74 -23.96 37.35
C PHE A 216 -23.52 -25.29 36.63
N ALA A 217 -24.01 -26.40 37.19
CA ALA A 217 -23.96 -27.73 36.57
C ALA A 217 -24.59 -27.74 35.16
N GLY A 218 -25.74 -27.09 34.99
CA GLY A 218 -26.38 -26.94 33.68
C GLY A 218 -25.50 -26.22 32.65
N LYS A 219 -24.71 -25.22 33.07
CA LYS A 219 -23.76 -24.53 32.18
C LYS A 219 -22.47 -25.31 31.93
N VAL A 220 -22.00 -26.09 32.90
CA VAL A 220 -20.89 -27.04 32.72
C VAL A 220 -21.29 -28.13 31.73
N SER A 221 -22.48 -28.70 31.86
CA SER A 221 -23.02 -29.69 30.91
C SER A 221 -23.23 -29.12 29.51
N GLU A 222 -23.71 -27.88 29.37
CA GLU A 222 -23.82 -27.20 28.08
C GLU A 222 -22.42 -27.00 27.44
N ALA A 223 -21.42 -26.61 28.25
CA ALA A 223 -20.04 -26.47 27.80
C ALA A 223 -19.41 -27.82 27.40
N ARG A 224 -19.71 -28.91 28.12
CA ARG A 224 -19.19 -30.26 27.87
C ARG A 224 -19.47 -30.72 26.44
N ARG A 225 -20.67 -30.46 25.92
CA ARG A 225 -21.03 -30.81 24.53
C ARG A 225 -20.08 -30.15 23.53
N PHE A 226 -19.94 -28.82 23.61
CA PHE A 226 -19.07 -28.07 22.69
C PHE A 226 -17.58 -28.36 22.90
N PHE A 227 -17.19 -28.71 24.13
CA PHE A 227 -15.83 -29.12 24.45
C PHE A 227 -15.48 -30.46 23.78
N GLY A 228 -16.39 -31.44 23.80
CA GLY A 228 -16.23 -32.72 23.11
C GLY A 228 -16.18 -32.58 21.58
N GLU A 229 -16.95 -31.64 21.03
CA GLU A 229 -16.93 -31.26 19.60
C GLU A 229 -15.69 -30.43 19.20
N LYS A 230 -14.81 -30.08 20.16
CA LYS A 230 -13.65 -29.20 19.99
C LYS A 230 -13.99 -27.79 19.47
N ASP A 231 -15.24 -27.34 19.61
CA ASP A 231 -15.63 -25.95 19.33
C ASP A 231 -15.40 -25.06 20.55
N TYR A 232 -14.12 -24.82 20.84
CA TYR A 232 -13.69 -24.06 22.01
C TYR A 232 -14.21 -22.61 22.04
N ARG A 233 -14.49 -22.02 20.87
CA ARG A 233 -15.02 -20.65 20.77
C ARG A 233 -16.45 -20.59 21.26
N VAL A 234 -17.28 -21.55 20.88
CA VAL A 234 -18.67 -21.64 21.34
C VAL A 234 -18.72 -22.07 22.81
N CYS A 235 -17.79 -22.94 23.24
CA CYS A 235 -17.63 -23.38 24.63
C CYS A 235 -17.30 -22.24 25.61
N GLN A 236 -16.60 -21.18 25.19
CA GLN A 236 -16.18 -20.08 26.05
C GLN A 236 -17.36 -19.33 26.70
N ARG A 237 -18.49 -19.19 25.99
CA ARG A 237 -19.69 -18.47 26.48
C ARG A 237 -20.40 -19.16 27.65
N PRO A 238 -20.78 -20.46 27.57
CA PRO A 238 -21.34 -21.17 28.71
C PRO A 238 -20.35 -21.28 29.87
N LEU A 239 -19.06 -21.44 29.60
CA LEU A 239 -18.00 -21.42 30.62
C LEU A 239 -17.93 -20.07 31.38
N ASP A 240 -17.96 -18.93 30.69
CA ASP A 240 -18.02 -17.62 31.35
C ASP A 240 -19.28 -17.43 32.21
N GLN A 241 -20.41 -18.02 31.79
CA GLN A 241 -21.66 -18.01 32.56
C GLN A 241 -21.57 -18.93 33.78
N ALA A 242 -20.98 -20.12 33.63
CA ALA A 242 -20.71 -21.06 34.71
C ALA A 242 -19.84 -20.40 35.79
N LYS A 243 -18.76 -19.71 35.41
CA LYS A 243 -17.90 -18.94 36.34
C LYS A 243 -18.70 -17.94 37.18
N LYS A 244 -19.61 -17.19 36.54
CA LYS A 244 -20.48 -16.19 37.23
C LYS A 244 -21.52 -16.83 38.13
N LEU A 245 -21.95 -18.06 37.83
CA LEU A 245 -22.92 -18.80 38.63
C LEU A 245 -22.25 -19.46 39.83
N TYR A 246 -21.06 -20.05 39.63
CA TYR A 246 -20.23 -20.61 40.69
C TYR A 246 -19.91 -19.57 41.78
N ALA A 247 -19.51 -18.35 41.39
CA ALA A 247 -19.27 -17.24 42.31
C ALA A 247 -20.49 -16.79 43.13
N LYS A 248 -21.71 -17.26 42.79
CA LYS A 248 -22.97 -16.96 43.50
C LYS A 248 -23.43 -18.11 44.40
N ILE A 249 -22.77 -19.26 44.35
CA ILE A 249 -23.04 -20.38 45.26
C ILE A 249 -22.58 -19.95 46.65
N ASN A 250 -23.39 -20.26 47.67
CA ASN A 250 -23.04 -19.93 49.06
C ASN A 250 -21.78 -20.73 49.48
N PRO A 251 -20.78 -20.12 50.16
CA PRO A 251 -19.57 -20.80 50.61
C PRO A 251 -19.82 -22.11 51.38
N ALA A 252 -20.85 -22.15 52.23
CA ALA A 252 -21.20 -23.35 53.00
C ALA A 252 -21.72 -24.51 52.12
N TYR A 253 -22.16 -24.23 50.89
CA TYR A 253 -22.65 -25.22 49.92
C TYR A 253 -21.67 -25.51 48.78
N ILE A 254 -20.56 -24.77 48.67
CA ILE A 254 -19.55 -24.98 47.62
C ILE A 254 -18.86 -26.34 47.76
N ASN A 255 -18.75 -26.85 48.99
CA ASN A 255 -18.13 -28.15 49.29
C ASN A 255 -19.07 -29.34 49.07
N HIS A 256 -20.30 -29.12 48.60
CA HIS A 256 -21.21 -30.20 48.25
C HIS A 256 -20.59 -31.07 47.13
N PRO A 257 -20.61 -32.42 47.21
CA PRO A 257 -19.91 -33.30 46.27
C PRO A 257 -20.17 -32.99 44.79
N SER A 258 -21.45 -32.77 44.43
CA SER A 258 -21.82 -32.41 43.05
C SER A 258 -21.29 -31.05 42.59
N VAL A 259 -21.08 -30.08 43.50
CA VAL A 259 -20.49 -28.78 43.15
C VAL A 259 -18.99 -28.94 42.93
N VAL A 260 -18.32 -29.74 43.77
CA VAL A 260 -16.89 -30.04 43.66
C VAL A 260 -16.57 -30.76 42.35
N GLU A 261 -17.36 -31.78 41.98
CA GLU A 261 -17.18 -32.52 40.73
C GLU A 261 -17.35 -31.62 39.49
N ASN A 262 -18.47 -30.88 39.43
CA ASN A 262 -18.71 -29.93 38.34
C ASN A 262 -17.66 -28.80 38.29
N LYS A 263 -17.06 -28.43 39.43
CA LYS A 263 -15.99 -27.42 39.50
C LYS A 263 -14.68 -27.94 38.91
N LYS A 264 -14.31 -29.18 39.20
CA LYS A 264 -13.11 -29.81 38.64
C LYS A 264 -13.20 -29.86 37.11
N GLU A 265 -14.33 -30.32 36.60
CA GLU A 265 -14.59 -30.39 35.16
C GLU A 265 -14.63 -28.99 34.51
N PHE A 266 -15.28 -28.03 35.17
CA PHE A 266 -15.28 -26.64 34.73
C PHE A 266 -13.86 -26.09 34.60
N ASP A 267 -12.98 -26.30 35.58
CA ASP A 267 -11.62 -25.74 35.58
C ASP A 267 -10.78 -26.30 34.44
N GLU A 268 -10.87 -27.61 34.19
CA GLU A 268 -10.21 -28.28 33.08
C GLU A 268 -10.68 -27.71 31.73
N MET A 269 -12.00 -27.68 31.50
CA MET A 269 -12.57 -27.15 30.28
C MET A 269 -12.26 -25.65 30.10
N PHE A 270 -12.32 -24.86 31.17
CA PHE A 270 -12.05 -23.43 31.17
C PHE A 270 -10.59 -23.13 30.81
N SER A 271 -9.64 -23.89 31.34
CA SER A 271 -8.22 -23.74 31.03
C SER A 271 -7.94 -24.07 29.56
N VAL A 272 -8.37 -25.24 29.09
CA VAL A 272 -8.11 -25.71 27.73
C VAL A 272 -8.80 -24.83 26.69
N ALA A 273 -10.09 -24.52 26.87
CA ALA A 273 -10.85 -23.72 25.89
C ALA A 273 -10.29 -22.30 25.78
N ASN A 274 -9.93 -21.66 26.89
CA ASN A 274 -9.34 -20.31 26.83
C ASN A 274 -7.98 -20.31 26.16
N LYS A 275 -7.11 -21.30 26.45
CA LYS A 275 -5.81 -21.42 25.80
C LYS A 275 -5.98 -21.61 24.29
N GLN A 276 -6.82 -22.55 23.85
CA GLN A 276 -7.05 -22.82 22.42
C GLN A 276 -7.65 -21.62 21.68
N VAL A 277 -8.59 -20.89 22.28
CA VAL A 277 -9.15 -19.67 21.68
C VAL A 277 -8.10 -18.56 21.59
N ALA A 278 -7.27 -18.39 22.61
CA ALA A 278 -6.17 -17.43 22.61
C ALA A 278 -5.12 -17.76 21.54
N ASP A 279 -4.70 -19.03 21.46
CA ASP A 279 -3.73 -19.53 20.47
C ASP A 279 -4.26 -19.34 19.05
N ARG A 280 -5.54 -19.68 18.81
CA ARG A 280 -6.19 -19.45 17.50
C ARG A 280 -6.25 -17.97 17.14
N LYS A 281 -6.56 -17.10 18.11
CA LYS A 281 -6.60 -15.65 17.87
C LYS A 281 -5.21 -15.11 17.53
N ALA A 282 -4.19 -15.54 18.26
CA ALA A 282 -2.80 -15.16 17.99
C ALA A 282 -2.33 -15.67 16.60
N ALA A 283 -2.72 -16.89 16.21
CA ALA A 283 -2.46 -17.42 14.88
C ALA A 283 -3.11 -16.57 13.78
N ILE A 284 -4.39 -16.22 13.93
CA ILE A 284 -5.10 -15.35 12.98
C ILE A 284 -4.46 -13.96 12.91
N GLU A 285 -4.09 -13.37 14.05
CA GLU A 285 -3.40 -12.08 14.09
C GLU A 285 -2.03 -12.13 13.38
N ARG A 286 -1.28 -13.23 13.55
CA ARG A 286 -0.02 -13.48 12.84
C ARG A 286 -0.24 -13.64 11.33
N ASP A 287 -1.22 -14.44 10.90
CA ASP A 287 -1.52 -14.65 9.49
C ASP A 287 -1.99 -13.36 8.80
N ASN A 288 -2.81 -12.55 9.48
CA ASN A 288 -3.22 -11.24 8.99
C ASN A 288 -2.03 -10.29 8.86
N LYS A 289 -1.11 -10.29 9.83
CA LYS A 289 0.14 -9.51 9.76
C LYS A 289 0.98 -9.94 8.55
N LEU A 290 1.24 -11.23 8.39
CA LEU A 290 2.00 -11.77 7.25
C LEU A 290 1.34 -11.44 5.91
N THR A 291 0.01 -11.45 5.84
CA THR A 291 -0.74 -11.06 4.63
C THR A 291 -0.56 -9.58 4.30
N MET A 292 -0.60 -8.71 5.31
CA MET A 292 -0.35 -7.28 5.12
C MET A 292 1.11 -7.00 4.75
N ASP A 293 2.05 -7.68 5.39
CA ASP A 293 3.48 -7.57 5.08
C ASP A 293 3.76 -8.01 3.64
N ARG A 294 3.14 -9.11 3.17
CA ARG A 294 3.20 -9.53 1.76
C ARG A 294 2.71 -8.44 0.80
N LEU A 295 1.57 -7.81 1.10
CA LEU A 295 0.99 -6.76 0.24
C LEU A 295 1.90 -5.52 0.20
N ASN A 296 2.42 -5.12 1.35
CA ASN A 296 3.34 -3.99 1.47
C ASN A 296 4.67 -4.30 0.75
N PHE A 297 5.22 -5.51 0.94
CA PHE A 297 6.42 -5.97 0.24
C PHE A 297 6.23 -5.92 -1.28
N SER A 298 5.09 -6.42 -1.78
CA SER A 298 4.76 -6.35 -3.21
C SER A 298 4.69 -4.92 -3.74
N THR A 299 4.11 -4.01 -2.96
CA THR A 299 3.95 -2.60 -3.34
C THR A 299 5.31 -1.92 -3.42
N ASP A 300 6.16 -2.12 -2.42
CA ASP A 300 7.51 -1.57 -2.37
C ASP A 300 8.35 -2.18 -3.51
N LEU A 301 8.26 -3.48 -3.75
CA LEU A 301 8.95 -4.19 -4.84
C LEU A 301 8.60 -3.65 -6.24
N ARG A 302 7.33 -3.36 -6.51
CA ARG A 302 6.90 -2.83 -7.83
C ARG A 302 7.59 -1.52 -8.19
N SER A 303 7.86 -0.66 -7.21
CA SER A 303 8.61 0.58 -7.44
C SER A 303 10.08 0.34 -7.78
N LEU A 304 10.58 -0.87 -7.53
CA LEU A 304 11.97 -1.29 -7.66
C LEU A 304 12.19 -2.33 -8.75
N GLU A 305 11.14 -2.76 -9.44
CA GLU A 305 11.14 -3.88 -10.38
C GLU A 305 12.23 -3.74 -11.44
N TYR A 306 12.40 -2.54 -12.01
CA TYR A 306 13.48 -2.23 -12.94
C TYR A 306 14.85 -2.60 -12.36
N TYR A 307 15.18 -2.16 -11.15
CA TYR A 307 16.48 -2.40 -10.53
C TYR A 307 16.69 -3.88 -10.21
N ILE A 308 15.67 -4.52 -9.60
CA ILE A 308 15.73 -5.94 -9.25
C ILE A 308 15.93 -6.81 -10.48
N ASN A 309 15.24 -6.51 -11.59
CA ASN A 309 15.38 -7.25 -12.84
C ASN A 309 16.78 -7.08 -13.46
N GLN A 310 17.38 -5.88 -13.42
CA GLN A 310 18.75 -5.69 -13.90
C GLN A 310 19.78 -6.41 -13.01
N LEU A 311 19.60 -6.38 -11.68
CA LEU A 311 20.46 -7.12 -10.76
C LEU A 311 20.33 -8.64 -10.95
N HIS A 312 19.13 -9.13 -11.23
CA HIS A 312 18.90 -10.54 -11.54
C HIS A 312 19.63 -10.97 -12.82
N LYS A 313 19.56 -10.16 -13.89
CA LYS A 313 20.33 -10.41 -15.12
C LYS A 313 21.85 -10.41 -14.86
N ALA A 314 22.33 -9.44 -14.08
CA ALA A 314 23.73 -9.37 -13.71
C ALA A 314 24.21 -10.55 -12.87
N LYS A 315 23.35 -11.07 -11.96
CA LYS A 315 23.63 -12.28 -11.19
C LYS A 315 23.92 -13.49 -12.09
N ILE A 316 23.28 -13.59 -13.25
CA ILE A 316 23.53 -14.65 -14.24
C ILE A 316 24.55 -14.24 -15.32
N GLY A 317 25.32 -13.17 -15.08
CA GLY A 317 26.38 -12.71 -15.98
C GLY A 317 25.89 -12.07 -17.28
N LYS A 318 24.62 -11.64 -17.34
CA LYS A 318 24.03 -11.02 -18.53
C LYS A 318 23.75 -9.54 -18.30
N SER A 319 23.79 -8.78 -19.39
CA SER A 319 23.23 -7.43 -19.46
C SER A 319 22.41 -7.29 -20.74
N SER A 320 21.35 -6.48 -20.68
CA SER A 320 20.60 -6.03 -21.84
C SER A 320 20.64 -4.50 -21.98
N LEU A 321 21.49 -3.83 -21.20
CA LEU A 321 21.60 -2.39 -21.18
C LEU A 321 22.69 -1.93 -22.13
N ARG A 322 22.45 -0.79 -22.76
CA ARG A 322 23.47 0.03 -23.40
C ARG A 322 24.20 0.87 -22.34
N ILE A 323 25.39 1.39 -22.67
CA ILE A 323 26.21 2.16 -21.72
C ILE A 323 25.50 3.43 -21.23
N ASP A 324 24.77 4.12 -22.10
CA ASP A 324 23.98 5.32 -21.80
C ASP A 324 22.80 5.03 -20.85
N GLN A 325 22.26 3.81 -20.89
CA GLN A 325 21.19 3.34 -20.01
C GLN A 325 21.67 3.02 -18.59
N LEU A 326 22.99 2.93 -18.33
CA LEU A 326 23.51 2.79 -16.97
C LEU A 326 23.42 4.08 -16.16
N LYS A 327 23.37 5.24 -16.82
CA LYS A 327 23.27 6.54 -16.13
C LYS A 327 22.00 6.67 -15.27
N PRO A 328 20.78 6.46 -15.80
CA PRO A 328 19.57 6.52 -14.97
C PRO A 328 19.56 5.41 -13.90
N PHE A 329 20.12 4.23 -14.19
CA PHE A 329 20.30 3.17 -13.19
C PHE A 329 21.18 3.64 -12.02
N LYS A 330 22.30 4.31 -12.31
CA LYS A 330 23.20 4.89 -11.31
C LYS A 330 22.51 5.93 -10.44
N GLU A 331 21.76 6.86 -11.04
CA GLU A 331 21.13 7.99 -10.34
C GLU A 331 20.08 7.54 -9.31
N GLY A 332 19.36 6.45 -9.60
CA GLY A 332 18.34 5.91 -8.70
C GLY A 332 18.76 4.73 -7.84
N PHE A 333 19.98 4.19 -7.99
CA PHE A 333 20.42 2.94 -7.36
C PHE A 333 20.29 2.94 -5.82
N SER A 334 20.48 4.10 -5.17
CA SER A 334 20.43 4.23 -3.70
C SER A 334 19.07 3.90 -3.10
N VAL A 335 18.00 3.87 -3.90
CA VAL A 335 16.67 3.45 -3.41
C VAL A 335 16.68 2.01 -2.86
N LEU A 336 17.58 1.15 -3.38
CA LEU A 336 17.74 -0.22 -2.90
C LEU A 336 18.34 -0.30 -1.48
N ASP A 337 19.05 0.74 -1.02
CA ASP A 337 19.56 0.80 0.35
C ASP A 337 18.39 0.88 1.35
N GLY A 338 17.38 1.69 1.06
CA GLY A 338 16.17 1.80 1.88
C GLY A 338 15.39 0.48 1.91
N PHE A 339 15.22 -0.14 0.74
CA PHE A 339 14.52 -1.42 0.66
C PHE A 339 15.26 -2.56 1.36
N HIS A 340 16.60 -2.56 1.33
CA HIS A 340 17.40 -3.50 2.12
C HIS A 340 17.13 -3.36 3.63
N GLN A 341 17.04 -2.13 4.14
CA GLN A 341 16.69 -1.90 5.54
C GLN A 341 15.26 -2.36 5.87
N ASP A 342 14.32 -2.15 4.94
CA ASP A 342 12.96 -2.65 5.09
C ASP A 342 12.92 -4.19 5.13
N CYS A 343 13.73 -4.88 4.33
CA CYS A 343 13.88 -6.34 4.39
C CYS A 343 14.40 -6.82 5.76
N LEU A 344 15.39 -6.12 6.33
CA LEU A 344 15.97 -6.47 7.63
C LEU A 344 15.08 -6.09 8.83
N GLY A 345 14.21 -5.10 8.67
CA GLY A 345 13.34 -4.56 9.72
C GLY A 345 11.86 -4.86 9.50
N LYS A 346 11.23 -4.06 8.63
CA LYS A 346 9.78 -4.05 8.37
C LYS A 346 9.25 -5.42 7.92
N PHE A 347 9.98 -6.12 7.05
CA PHE A 347 9.54 -7.36 6.40
C PHE A 347 10.20 -8.63 6.94
N LYS A 348 11.02 -8.52 7.99
CA LYS A 348 11.79 -9.63 8.55
C LYS A 348 10.94 -10.88 8.82
N ASP A 349 9.82 -10.71 9.51
CA ASP A 349 8.93 -11.82 9.86
C ASP A 349 8.34 -12.48 8.60
N PHE A 350 7.95 -11.71 7.61
CA PHE A 350 7.42 -12.21 6.34
C PHE A 350 8.47 -13.03 5.58
N ILE A 351 9.69 -12.49 5.44
CA ILE A 351 10.80 -13.15 4.74
C ILE A 351 11.15 -14.49 5.42
N GLN A 352 11.21 -14.51 6.75
CA GLN A 352 11.52 -15.74 7.51
C GLN A 352 10.44 -16.81 7.39
N ASN A 353 9.16 -16.43 7.40
CA ASN A 353 8.05 -17.39 7.40
C ASN A 353 7.60 -17.80 6.00
N LYS A 354 7.88 -16.99 4.96
CA LYS A 354 7.36 -17.18 3.60
C LYS A 354 8.41 -16.94 2.50
N PRO A 355 9.63 -17.52 2.59
CA PRO A 355 10.74 -17.25 1.67
C PRO A 355 10.49 -17.69 0.22
N GLU A 356 9.61 -18.67 0.01
CA GLU A 356 9.29 -19.23 -1.32
C GLU A 356 8.09 -18.54 -2.00
N THR A 357 7.57 -17.45 -1.42
CA THR A 357 6.48 -16.70 -2.06
C THR A 357 6.98 -16.08 -3.35
N LYS A 358 6.26 -16.32 -4.45
CA LYS A 358 6.58 -15.77 -5.77
C LYS A 358 6.05 -14.35 -5.95
N PHE A 359 6.88 -13.52 -6.56
CA PHE A 359 6.57 -12.22 -7.12
C PHE A 359 7.14 -12.19 -8.54
N ASP A 360 6.25 -12.28 -9.53
CA ASP A 360 6.59 -12.51 -10.93
C ASP A 360 7.46 -13.78 -11.06
N ASP A 361 8.63 -13.68 -11.69
CA ASP A 361 9.54 -14.81 -11.92
C ASP A 361 10.51 -15.09 -10.76
N LEU A 362 10.46 -14.29 -9.69
CA LEU A 362 11.37 -14.40 -8.54
C LEU A 362 10.66 -14.80 -7.25
N VAL A 363 11.37 -15.49 -6.37
CA VAL A 363 10.89 -15.74 -5.00
C VAL A 363 11.45 -14.74 -3.99
N VAL A 364 10.77 -14.54 -2.85
CA VAL A 364 11.18 -13.60 -1.79
C VAL A 364 12.65 -13.77 -1.40
N LYS A 365 13.12 -15.00 -1.19
CA LYS A 365 14.53 -15.25 -0.84
C LYS A 365 15.52 -14.75 -1.90
N GLU A 366 15.17 -14.84 -3.19
CA GLU A 366 16.02 -14.38 -4.28
C GLU A 366 16.03 -12.85 -4.36
N ILE A 367 14.86 -12.22 -4.17
CA ILE A 367 14.75 -10.76 -4.12
C ILE A 367 15.59 -10.21 -2.98
N VAL A 368 15.52 -10.84 -1.80
CA VAL A 368 16.33 -10.44 -0.64
C VAL A 368 17.82 -10.61 -0.92
N ASP A 369 18.25 -11.73 -1.52
CA ASP A 369 19.64 -11.93 -1.96
C ASP A 369 20.10 -10.83 -2.92
N LEU A 370 19.28 -10.47 -3.92
CA LEU A 370 19.61 -9.42 -4.88
C LEU A 370 19.82 -8.06 -4.21
N VAL A 371 19.02 -7.76 -3.19
CA VAL A 371 19.06 -6.48 -2.46
C VAL A 371 20.19 -6.45 -1.43
N GLU A 372 20.43 -7.55 -0.74
CA GLU A 372 21.56 -7.73 0.20
C GLU A 372 22.90 -7.60 -0.55
N ASN A 373 23.01 -8.30 -1.68
CA ASN A 373 24.20 -8.31 -2.54
C ASN A 373 24.16 -7.27 -3.67
N ARG A 374 23.33 -6.22 -3.54
CA ARG A 374 23.11 -5.23 -4.61
C ARG A 374 24.38 -4.59 -5.14
N VAL A 375 25.36 -4.28 -4.29
CA VAL A 375 26.64 -3.66 -4.70
C VAL A 375 27.45 -4.61 -5.57
N LYS A 376 27.49 -5.89 -5.20
CA LYS A 376 28.15 -6.94 -5.99
C LYS A 376 27.48 -7.06 -7.36
N TYR A 377 26.16 -7.23 -7.40
CA TYR A 377 25.44 -7.42 -8.66
C TYR A 377 25.40 -6.15 -9.53
N ARG A 378 25.45 -4.95 -8.94
CA ARG A 378 25.69 -3.69 -9.67
C ARG A 378 27.04 -3.72 -10.39
N ASN A 379 28.10 -4.13 -9.69
CA ASN A 379 29.43 -4.18 -10.27
C ASN A 379 29.47 -5.20 -11.43
N GLU A 380 28.82 -6.35 -11.27
CA GLU A 380 28.67 -7.34 -12.35
C GLU A 380 27.84 -6.81 -13.52
N LEU A 381 26.77 -6.05 -13.26
CA LEU A 381 25.97 -5.41 -14.32
C LEU A 381 26.82 -4.46 -15.16
N VAL A 382 27.60 -3.60 -14.50
CA VAL A 382 28.48 -2.63 -15.17
C VAL A 382 29.54 -3.34 -16.00
N LYS A 383 30.20 -4.37 -15.45
CA LYS A 383 31.17 -5.17 -16.20
C LYS A 383 30.54 -5.81 -17.44
N ALA A 384 29.37 -6.44 -17.28
CA ALA A 384 28.67 -7.11 -18.36
C ALA A 384 28.21 -6.14 -19.46
N THR A 385 27.66 -4.97 -19.10
CA THR A 385 27.28 -3.93 -20.06
C THR A 385 28.50 -3.40 -20.82
N VAL A 386 29.58 -3.06 -20.12
CA VAL A 386 30.79 -2.53 -20.76
C VAL A 386 31.41 -3.59 -21.69
N ALA A 387 31.48 -4.84 -21.27
CA ALA A 387 31.97 -5.93 -22.12
C ALA A 387 31.12 -6.08 -23.40
N LEU A 388 29.80 -5.96 -23.30
CA LEU A 388 28.90 -6.04 -24.46
C LEU A 388 29.16 -4.91 -25.47
N GLU A 389 29.33 -3.68 -25.00
CA GLU A 389 29.59 -2.52 -25.87
C GLU A 389 30.98 -2.59 -26.51
N LEU A 390 32.00 -2.98 -25.73
CA LEU A 390 33.36 -3.12 -26.25
C LEU A 390 33.45 -4.26 -27.26
N ASN A 391 32.80 -5.40 -27.02
CA ASN A 391 32.74 -6.49 -28.00
C ASN A 391 32.02 -6.06 -29.28
N ALA A 392 30.92 -5.30 -29.18
CA ALA A 392 30.23 -4.77 -30.36
C ALA A 392 31.11 -3.80 -31.17
N ILE A 393 31.92 -2.97 -30.51
CA ILE A 393 32.92 -2.13 -31.18
C ILE A 393 33.95 -3.00 -31.91
N LEU A 394 34.52 -4.00 -31.24
CA LEU A 394 35.52 -4.91 -31.84
C LEU A 394 34.95 -5.68 -33.04
N GLU A 395 33.72 -6.17 -32.96
CA GLU A 395 33.03 -6.85 -34.07
C GLU A 395 32.85 -5.92 -35.26
N ASN A 396 32.40 -4.68 -35.03
CA ASN A 396 32.23 -3.68 -36.09
C ASN A 396 33.56 -3.33 -36.76
N LEU A 397 34.62 -3.11 -35.97
CA LEU A 397 35.97 -2.85 -36.47
C LEU A 397 36.53 -4.03 -37.27
N THR A 398 36.28 -5.26 -36.80
CA THR A 398 36.67 -6.48 -37.51
C THR A 398 35.95 -6.58 -38.84
N HIS A 399 34.64 -6.34 -38.88
CA HIS A 399 33.86 -6.35 -40.11
C HIS A 399 34.29 -5.27 -41.10
N ALA A 400 34.57 -4.07 -40.62
CA ALA A 400 35.09 -2.97 -41.44
C ALA A 400 36.44 -3.33 -42.06
N ASN A 401 37.35 -3.91 -41.27
CA ASN A 401 38.64 -4.41 -41.76
C ASN A 401 38.50 -5.49 -42.83
N THR A 402 37.63 -6.48 -42.58
CA THR A 402 37.38 -7.56 -43.53
C THR A 402 36.82 -7.02 -44.84
N LYS A 403 35.85 -6.08 -44.79
CA LYS A 403 35.30 -5.43 -45.99
C LYS A 403 36.33 -4.62 -46.77
N LEU A 404 37.20 -3.88 -46.08
CA LEU A 404 38.24 -3.11 -46.72
C LEU A 404 39.25 -4.04 -47.40
N ARG A 405 39.72 -5.07 -46.71
CA ARG A 405 40.67 -6.04 -47.26
C ARG A 405 40.09 -6.83 -48.44
N GLU A 406 38.88 -7.36 -48.31
CA GLU A 406 38.32 -8.28 -49.32
C GLU A 406 37.66 -7.55 -50.49
N ASN A 407 37.00 -6.43 -50.22
CA ASN A 407 36.19 -5.72 -51.21
C ASN A 407 36.72 -4.33 -51.57
N GLY A 408 37.75 -3.84 -50.89
CA GLY A 408 38.23 -2.47 -51.02
C GLY A 408 37.20 -1.45 -50.56
N VAL A 409 36.28 -1.80 -49.64
CA VAL A 409 35.17 -0.94 -49.23
C VAL A 409 35.26 -0.58 -47.75
N ILE A 410 35.16 0.71 -47.45
CA ILE A 410 35.12 1.28 -46.09
C ILE A 410 33.97 2.28 -45.96
N HIS A 411 33.38 2.40 -44.77
CA HIS A 411 32.36 3.43 -44.52
C HIS A 411 33.03 4.80 -44.30
N GLU A 412 32.40 5.89 -44.73
CA GLU A 412 32.93 7.26 -44.68
C GLU A 412 33.28 7.68 -43.25
N SER A 413 32.52 7.25 -42.24
CA SER A 413 32.84 7.50 -40.83
C SER A 413 34.11 6.79 -40.37
N ASP A 414 34.31 5.54 -40.79
CA ASP A 414 35.49 4.75 -40.42
C ASP A 414 36.73 5.32 -41.12
N MET A 415 36.59 5.70 -42.38
CA MET A 415 37.63 6.40 -43.15
C MET A 415 38.04 7.70 -42.44
N ALA A 416 37.07 8.54 -42.07
CA ALA A 416 37.35 9.78 -41.35
C ALA A 416 38.04 9.55 -40.00
N SER A 417 37.76 8.44 -39.32
CA SER A 417 38.40 8.09 -38.05
C SER A 417 39.82 7.55 -38.17
N MET A 418 40.24 7.03 -39.32
CA MET A 418 41.62 6.57 -39.53
C MET A 418 42.62 7.74 -39.64
N PHE A 419 42.20 8.85 -40.25
CA PHE A 419 43.03 10.03 -40.54
C PHE A 419 42.91 11.14 -39.50
N LYS A 420 41.92 11.06 -38.60
CA LYS A 420 41.85 11.92 -37.43
C LYS A 420 42.59 11.25 -36.28
N SER A 421 43.35 12.04 -35.51
CA SER A 421 43.92 11.58 -34.24
C SER A 421 42.86 11.14 -33.23
N ASP A 422 41.62 11.62 -33.40
CA ASP A 422 40.48 11.25 -32.57
C ASP A 422 39.47 10.41 -33.36
N TYR A 423 39.43 9.12 -33.05
CA TYR A 423 38.35 8.16 -33.36
C TYR A 423 37.07 8.52 -32.57
N LEU A 424 36.55 9.75 -32.73
CA LEU A 424 35.65 10.45 -31.78
C LEU A 424 34.44 9.62 -31.30
N GLY A 425 33.74 8.90 -32.19
CA GLY A 425 32.53 8.17 -31.80
C GLY A 425 32.79 6.92 -30.95
N GLN A 426 33.90 6.21 -31.17
CA GLN A 426 34.25 5.04 -30.37
C GLN A 426 35.00 5.44 -29.10
N TRP A 427 35.83 6.48 -29.15
CA TRP A 427 36.48 7.02 -27.94
C TRP A 427 35.49 7.61 -26.95
N GLU A 428 34.41 8.25 -27.42
CA GLU A 428 33.35 8.72 -26.53
C GLU A 428 32.70 7.54 -25.76
N VAL A 429 32.43 6.41 -26.43
CA VAL A 429 31.92 5.21 -25.78
C VAL A 429 32.94 4.62 -24.81
N ILE A 430 34.24 4.59 -25.17
CA ILE A 430 35.31 4.13 -24.27
C ILE A 430 35.39 5.01 -23.02
N ASP A 431 35.27 6.33 -23.15
CA ASP A 431 35.29 7.25 -22.02
C ASP A 431 34.05 7.09 -21.12
N GLN A 432 32.88 6.83 -21.72
CA GLN A 432 31.68 6.44 -20.97
C GLN A 432 31.89 5.12 -20.21
N CYS A 433 32.51 4.12 -20.84
CA CYS A 433 32.87 2.86 -20.20
C CYS A 433 33.85 3.06 -19.02
N LYS A 434 34.91 3.87 -19.20
CA LYS A 434 35.84 4.25 -18.12
C LYS A 434 35.13 4.95 -16.98
N ALA A 435 34.20 5.86 -17.27
CA ALA A 435 33.42 6.56 -16.27
C ALA A 435 32.54 5.59 -15.45
N MET A 436 32.01 4.53 -16.06
CA MET A 436 31.24 3.50 -15.35
C MET A 436 32.13 2.63 -14.44
N TYR A 437 33.34 2.26 -14.88
CA TYR A 437 34.31 1.56 -14.04
C TYR A 437 34.76 2.41 -12.84
N LYS A 438 35.00 3.70 -13.08
CA LYS A 438 35.27 4.68 -12.01
C LYS A 438 34.12 4.76 -11.01
N TRP A 439 32.87 4.71 -11.47
CA TRP A 439 31.69 4.73 -10.58
C TRP A 439 31.64 3.53 -9.64
N ILE A 440 31.98 2.33 -10.12
CA ILE A 440 32.00 1.12 -9.29
C ILE A 440 33.31 0.93 -8.52
N ASN A 441 34.28 1.84 -8.67
CA ASN A 441 35.59 1.82 -8.03
C ASN A 441 36.40 0.54 -8.35
N ILE A 442 36.41 0.14 -9.62
CA ILE A 442 37.21 -0.98 -10.13
C ILE A 442 38.10 -0.46 -11.27
N PRO A 443 39.36 -0.92 -11.40
CA PRO A 443 40.22 -0.57 -12.53
C PRO A 443 39.58 -0.95 -13.86
N PHE A 444 39.66 -0.05 -14.83
CA PHE A 444 39.23 -0.35 -16.19
C PHE A 444 40.21 -1.37 -16.83
N PRO A 445 39.72 -2.37 -17.58
CA PRO A 445 40.57 -3.33 -18.27
C PRO A 445 41.25 -2.67 -19.49
N ASP A 446 42.51 -2.26 -19.34
CA ASP A 446 43.28 -1.52 -20.36
C ASP A 446 43.63 -2.37 -21.60
N ASP A 447 43.56 -3.70 -21.50
CA ASP A 447 43.78 -4.64 -22.59
C ASP A 447 42.82 -4.42 -23.78
N MET A 448 41.59 -3.98 -23.52
CA MET A 448 40.62 -3.69 -24.58
C MET A 448 40.95 -2.40 -25.33
N ILE A 449 41.57 -1.40 -24.70
CA ILE A 449 42.04 -0.18 -25.38
C ILE A 449 43.19 -0.52 -26.31
N ALA A 450 44.13 -1.37 -25.86
CA ALA A 450 45.23 -1.84 -26.69
C ALA A 450 44.73 -2.61 -27.93
N GLN A 451 43.67 -3.41 -27.78
CA GLN A 451 43.05 -4.10 -28.91
C GLN A 451 42.44 -3.10 -29.91
N ILE A 452 41.66 -2.12 -29.46
CA ILE A 452 41.05 -1.10 -30.34
C ILE A 452 42.12 -0.27 -31.06
N ALA A 453 43.20 0.14 -30.37
CA ALA A 453 44.33 0.82 -30.99
C ALA A 453 45.01 -0.04 -32.07
N ALA A 454 45.13 -1.35 -31.85
CA ALA A 454 45.66 -2.27 -32.85
C ALA A 454 44.75 -2.41 -34.09
N PHE A 455 43.43 -2.19 -33.95
CA PHE A 455 42.49 -2.21 -35.09
C PHE A 455 42.68 -1.02 -36.03
N GLN A 456 43.03 0.17 -35.53
CA GLN A 456 43.35 1.33 -36.37
C GLN A 456 44.55 1.04 -37.27
N LYS A 457 45.61 0.44 -36.71
CA LYS A 457 46.78 0.03 -37.51
C LYS A 457 46.40 -1.01 -38.57
N LYS A 458 45.60 -2.01 -38.22
CA LYS A 458 45.11 -3.01 -39.20
C LYS A 458 44.27 -2.39 -40.32
N GLN A 459 43.47 -1.37 -40.01
CA GLN A 459 42.70 -0.63 -41.02
C GLN A 459 43.61 0.15 -41.97
N GLN A 460 44.66 0.80 -41.44
CA GLN A 460 45.67 1.49 -42.26
C GLN A 460 46.41 0.50 -43.18
N ASP A 461 46.88 -0.63 -42.64
CA ASP A 461 47.54 -1.66 -43.43
C ASP A 461 46.61 -2.22 -44.54
N ALA A 462 45.33 -2.40 -44.24
CA ALA A 462 44.33 -2.86 -45.21
C ALA A 462 44.00 -1.78 -46.27
N LEU A 463 44.01 -0.50 -45.91
CA LEU A 463 43.84 0.60 -46.86
C LEU A 463 45.04 0.66 -47.82
N GLU A 464 46.26 0.55 -47.28
CA GLU A 464 47.50 0.58 -48.04
C GLU A 464 47.53 -0.53 -49.10
N ALA A 465 47.11 -1.74 -48.73
CA ALA A 465 46.95 -2.82 -49.70
C ALA A 465 45.84 -2.51 -50.73
N ALA A 466 44.69 -1.99 -50.29
CA ALA A 466 43.54 -1.76 -51.17
C ALA A 466 43.77 -0.65 -52.22
N LYS A 467 44.58 0.37 -51.91
CA LYS A 467 44.86 1.48 -52.85
C LYS A 467 45.73 1.06 -54.03
N ASP A 468 46.59 0.07 -53.88
CA ASP A 468 47.51 -0.37 -54.94
C ASP A 468 46.91 -1.46 -55.84
N GLU A 469 45.86 -2.15 -55.38
CA GLU A 469 45.32 -3.32 -56.07
C GLU A 469 44.26 -3.03 -57.14
N ARG A 470 43.51 -1.92 -57.03
CA ARG A 470 42.23 -1.77 -57.74
C ARG A 470 42.17 -0.55 -58.65
N GLU A 471 42.23 -0.77 -59.96
CA GLU A 471 41.98 0.29 -60.94
C GLU A 471 40.48 0.50 -61.17
N PHE A 472 40.07 1.74 -61.39
CA PHE A 472 38.68 2.05 -61.77
C PHE A 472 38.50 1.82 -63.27
N ASP A 473 37.48 1.04 -63.63
CA ASP A 473 37.12 0.79 -65.03
C ASP A 473 35.87 1.58 -65.41
N GLU A 474 36.07 2.65 -66.20
CA GLU A 474 35.00 3.51 -66.72
C GLU A 474 34.00 2.74 -67.60
N SER A 475 34.42 1.66 -68.26
CA SER A 475 33.56 0.88 -69.15
C SER A 475 32.42 0.17 -68.42
N VAL A 476 32.52 0.02 -67.10
CA VAL A 476 31.45 -0.53 -66.25
C VAL A 476 30.31 0.48 -66.06
N PHE A 477 30.58 1.78 -66.19
CA PHE A 477 29.61 2.85 -66.00
C PHE A 477 29.67 3.90 -67.13
N PRO A 478 29.56 3.49 -68.40
CA PRO A 478 29.97 4.32 -69.55
C PRO A 478 29.04 5.52 -69.81
N TYR A 479 27.81 5.51 -69.30
CA TYR A 479 26.85 6.57 -69.56
C TYR A 479 27.10 7.80 -68.68
N GLN A 480 27.45 8.92 -69.30
CA GLN A 480 27.69 10.21 -68.65
C GLN A 480 27.12 11.38 -69.47
N THR A 481 26.75 12.46 -68.78
CA THR A 481 26.29 13.71 -69.43
C THR A 481 26.88 14.91 -68.70
N SER A 482 27.14 16.01 -69.41
CA SER A 482 27.70 17.24 -68.82
C SER A 482 26.78 17.87 -67.75
N ALA A 483 25.49 17.52 -67.73
CA ALA A 483 24.58 17.94 -66.65
C ALA A 483 24.75 17.09 -65.39
N MET A 484 25.05 15.79 -65.53
CA MET A 484 25.37 14.92 -64.39
C MET A 484 26.71 15.29 -63.78
N GLU A 485 27.72 15.53 -64.61
CA GLU A 485 29.06 15.96 -64.20
C GLU A 485 29.00 17.24 -63.37
N ARG A 486 28.36 18.30 -63.88
CA ARG A 486 28.15 19.56 -63.12
C ARG A 486 27.44 19.36 -61.78
N ALA A 487 26.46 18.46 -61.73
CA ALA A 487 25.75 18.16 -60.48
C ALA A 487 26.63 17.38 -59.48
N ALA A 488 27.42 16.43 -59.96
CA ALA A 488 28.37 15.67 -59.15
C ALA A 488 29.53 16.56 -58.67
N GLU A 489 30.05 17.45 -59.51
CA GLU A 489 31.12 18.40 -59.17
C GLU A 489 30.64 19.37 -58.07
N LYS A 490 29.39 19.83 -58.13
CA LYS A 490 28.80 20.65 -57.07
C LYS A 490 28.78 19.91 -55.72
N ASN A 491 28.42 18.63 -55.72
CA ASN A 491 28.45 17.82 -54.50
C ASN A 491 29.87 17.53 -54.02
N ALA A 492 30.81 17.28 -54.94
CA ALA A 492 32.22 17.08 -54.64
C ALA A 492 32.79 18.30 -53.89
N LYS A 493 32.54 19.51 -54.42
CA LYS A 493 32.94 20.78 -53.80
C LYS A 493 32.35 20.96 -52.40
N GLN A 494 31.08 20.60 -52.18
CA GLN A 494 30.46 20.65 -50.85
C GLN A 494 31.15 19.71 -49.85
N ARG A 495 31.67 18.57 -50.32
CA ARG A 495 32.44 17.61 -49.52
C ARG A 495 33.95 17.90 -49.49
N LYS A 496 34.42 19.00 -50.10
CA LYS A 496 35.85 19.35 -50.27
C LYS A 496 36.64 18.26 -51.03
N MET A 497 36.06 17.76 -52.11
CA MET A 497 36.64 16.75 -52.99
C MET A 497 36.65 17.27 -54.44
N GLU A 498 37.58 16.78 -55.24
CA GLU A 498 37.61 16.94 -56.68
C GLU A 498 36.86 15.78 -57.35
N LEU A 499 36.07 16.07 -58.38
CA LEU A 499 35.41 15.03 -59.18
C LEU A 499 36.39 14.53 -60.25
N ILE A 500 36.63 13.22 -60.29
CA ILE A 500 37.44 12.57 -61.34
C ILE A 500 36.52 11.98 -62.41
N TYR A 501 35.47 11.28 -61.98
CA TYR A 501 34.52 10.63 -62.89
C TYR A 501 33.13 10.50 -62.29
N VAL A 502 32.09 10.57 -63.12
CA VAL A 502 30.74 10.12 -62.73
C VAL A 502 30.04 9.44 -63.89
N GLY A 503 29.54 8.24 -63.67
CA GLY A 503 28.90 7.47 -64.71
C GLY A 503 27.82 6.53 -64.19
N LEU A 504 26.97 6.08 -65.11
CA LEU A 504 25.90 5.10 -64.90
C LEU A 504 26.10 3.92 -65.86
N ARG A 505 25.48 2.78 -65.56
CA ARG A 505 25.36 1.71 -66.57
C ARG A 505 24.42 2.15 -67.69
N ASP A 506 24.65 1.65 -68.90
CA ASP A 506 23.68 1.76 -70.00
C ASP A 506 22.33 1.16 -69.56
N ASP A 507 21.24 1.81 -69.96
CA ASP A 507 19.85 1.44 -69.61
C ASP A 507 19.47 1.44 -68.11
N SER A 508 20.19 2.18 -67.27
CA SER A 508 19.97 2.21 -65.81
C SER A 508 18.80 3.09 -65.31
N TRP A 509 18.08 3.77 -66.21
CA TRP A 509 17.01 4.69 -65.82
C TRP A 509 15.70 3.95 -65.53
N ASN A 510 15.31 3.94 -64.26
CA ASN A 510 13.99 3.51 -63.85
C ASN A 510 13.05 4.71 -63.71
N VAL A 511 11.91 4.70 -64.42
CA VAL A 511 10.89 5.76 -64.36
C VAL A 511 9.85 5.41 -63.29
N GLN A 512 9.77 6.24 -62.26
CA GLN A 512 8.75 6.14 -61.22
C GLN A 512 7.52 6.95 -61.64
N LYS A 513 6.34 6.33 -61.52
CA LYS A 513 5.05 6.89 -61.92
C LYS A 513 4.09 6.91 -60.74
N ASN A 514 3.10 7.81 -60.76
CA ASN A 514 2.00 7.79 -59.80
C ASN A 514 0.95 6.72 -60.17
N GLY A 515 -0.09 6.57 -59.33
CA GLY A 515 -1.17 5.60 -59.56
C GLY A 515 -2.01 5.81 -60.83
N LEU A 516 -1.84 6.96 -61.51
CA LEU A 516 -2.48 7.27 -62.80
C LEU A 516 -1.53 7.02 -63.99
N GLY A 517 -0.32 6.50 -63.75
CA GLY A 517 0.69 6.26 -64.78
C GLY A 517 1.47 7.51 -65.22
N VAL A 518 1.28 8.65 -64.56
CA VAL A 518 2.01 9.91 -64.86
C VAL A 518 3.42 9.83 -64.26
N PRO A 519 4.49 10.12 -65.04
CA PRO A 519 5.86 10.14 -64.52
C PRO A 519 6.04 11.16 -63.39
N LEU A 520 6.77 10.76 -62.34
CA LEU A 520 7.14 11.63 -61.22
C LEU A 520 8.63 11.98 -61.27
N TYR A 521 9.48 10.98 -61.49
CA TYR A 521 10.92 11.15 -61.64
C TYR A 521 11.51 9.90 -62.28
N LYS A 522 12.71 10.04 -62.85
CA LYS A 522 13.55 8.89 -63.18
C LYS A 522 14.78 8.85 -62.30
N ILE A 523 15.20 7.63 -61.96
CA ILE A 523 16.31 7.36 -61.07
C ILE A 523 17.25 6.32 -61.69
N ALA A 524 18.54 6.50 -61.50
CA ALA A 524 19.57 5.54 -61.90
C ALA A 524 20.63 5.45 -60.80
N ASN A 525 21.30 4.31 -60.70
CA ASN A 525 22.43 4.10 -59.81
C ASN A 525 23.71 3.95 -60.62
N GLY A 526 24.82 4.51 -60.13
CA GLY A 526 26.12 4.45 -60.78
C GLY A 526 27.27 4.63 -59.81
N ARG A 527 28.40 5.10 -60.33
CA ARG A 527 29.62 5.35 -59.57
C ARG A 527 30.08 6.79 -59.78
N GLY A 528 30.43 7.46 -58.68
CA GLY A 528 31.21 8.69 -58.71
C GLY A 528 32.59 8.41 -58.12
N VAL A 529 33.63 8.84 -58.80
CA VAL A 529 35.04 8.72 -58.40
C VAL A 529 35.55 10.13 -58.12
N TYR A 530 36.13 10.29 -56.94
CA TYR A 530 36.55 11.58 -56.42
C TYR A 530 37.96 11.50 -55.86
N HIS A 531 38.67 12.61 -55.92
CA HIS A 531 39.97 12.79 -55.30
C HIS A 531 39.86 13.74 -54.10
N VAL A 532 40.61 13.47 -53.04
CA VAL A 532 40.71 14.34 -51.87
C VAL A 532 42.16 14.76 -51.74
N ASP A 533 42.39 16.07 -51.58
CA ASP A 533 43.72 16.62 -51.41
C ASP A 533 44.46 15.95 -50.26
N GLY A 534 45.67 15.47 -50.53
CA GLY A 534 46.52 14.78 -49.56
C GLY A 534 46.35 13.26 -49.51
N GLU A 535 45.41 12.67 -50.26
CA GLU A 535 45.31 11.22 -50.44
C GLU A 535 46.07 10.77 -51.69
N ASP A 536 46.54 9.54 -51.74
CA ASP A 536 47.23 8.95 -52.89
C ASP A 536 46.39 7.88 -53.60
N PHE A 537 45.07 7.92 -53.38
CA PHE A 537 44.08 7.05 -54.00
C PHE A 537 42.83 7.84 -54.38
N TYR A 538 41.93 7.22 -55.14
CA TYR A 538 40.60 7.74 -55.42
C TYR A 538 39.52 7.09 -54.55
N ARG A 539 38.50 7.88 -54.21
CA ARG A 539 37.32 7.47 -53.46
C ARG A 539 36.14 7.24 -54.41
N GLY A 540 35.65 6.02 -54.47
CA GLY A 540 34.52 5.61 -55.29
C GLY A 540 33.22 5.42 -54.52
N TYR A 541 32.24 6.30 -54.69
CA TYR A 541 30.93 6.21 -54.03
C TYR A 541 29.86 5.64 -54.96
N ASN A 542 28.94 4.84 -54.44
CA ASN A 542 27.74 4.57 -55.21
C ASN A 542 26.94 5.87 -55.29
N VAL A 543 26.61 6.29 -56.50
CA VAL A 543 25.81 7.50 -56.72
C VAL A 543 24.42 7.13 -57.18
N ARG A 544 23.45 7.91 -56.72
CA ARG A 544 22.07 7.89 -57.17
C ARG A 544 21.79 9.17 -57.93
N VAL A 545 21.42 9.03 -59.20
CA VAL A 545 21.11 10.16 -60.07
C VAL A 545 19.61 10.24 -60.26
N LYS A 546 19.00 11.38 -59.95
CA LYS A 546 17.54 11.59 -60.00
C LYS A 546 17.20 12.80 -60.87
N ARG A 547 16.21 12.64 -61.75
CA ARG A 547 15.62 13.74 -62.54
C ARG A 547 14.12 13.81 -62.28
N VAL A 548 13.64 14.95 -61.79
CA VAL A 548 12.22 15.18 -61.47
C VAL A 548 11.46 15.53 -62.74
N PHE A 549 10.23 15.03 -62.88
CA PHE A 549 9.34 15.37 -63.99
C PHE A 549 8.50 16.59 -63.62
N ASN A 550 8.53 17.63 -64.45
CA ASN A 550 7.86 18.91 -64.17
C ASN A 550 6.54 19.10 -64.94
N GLY A 551 6.03 18.05 -65.60
CA GLY A 551 4.81 18.09 -66.41
C GLY A 551 5.06 18.24 -67.91
N SER A 552 6.16 18.87 -68.32
CA SER A 552 6.54 19.01 -69.74
C SER A 552 7.82 18.25 -70.11
N GLY A 553 8.62 17.85 -69.13
CA GLY A 553 9.87 17.13 -69.33
C GLY A 553 10.56 16.81 -68.02
N TYR A 554 11.81 16.37 -68.11
CA TYR A 554 12.66 16.09 -66.95
C TYR A 554 13.59 17.26 -66.66
N GLU A 555 13.63 17.68 -65.39
CA GLU A 555 14.59 18.65 -64.88
C GLU A 555 16.03 18.15 -64.98
N PRO A 556 17.02 19.06 -64.87
CA PRO A 556 18.42 18.68 -64.72
C PRO A 556 18.63 17.64 -63.60
N PRO A 557 19.61 16.73 -63.75
CA PRO A 557 19.85 15.68 -62.78
C PRO A 557 20.39 16.24 -61.47
N THR A 558 19.95 15.62 -60.37
CA THR A 558 20.59 15.68 -59.06
C THR A 558 21.38 14.40 -58.85
N VAL A 559 22.53 14.49 -58.20
CA VAL A 559 23.38 13.35 -57.85
C VAL A 559 23.44 13.27 -56.33
N ALA A 560 23.46 12.07 -55.76
CA ALA A 560 23.69 11.86 -54.33
C ALA A 560 24.62 10.67 -54.16
N ALA A 561 25.75 10.86 -53.47
CA ALA A 561 26.68 9.80 -53.10
C ALA A 561 26.26 9.15 -51.78
N ASP A 562 26.41 7.83 -51.68
CA ASP A 562 26.23 7.09 -50.42
C ASP A 562 27.41 7.31 -49.44
N TYR A 563 27.44 6.51 -48.38
CA TYR A 563 28.45 6.59 -47.31
C TYR A 563 29.50 5.47 -47.39
N TYR A 564 29.43 4.60 -48.39
CA TYR A 564 30.42 3.53 -48.57
C TYR A 564 31.39 3.89 -49.68
N ILE A 565 32.66 3.97 -49.31
CA ILE A 565 33.76 4.33 -50.17
C ILE A 565 34.40 3.05 -50.67
N LYS A 566 34.48 2.89 -51.99
CA LYS A 566 35.37 1.92 -52.62
C LYS A 566 36.70 2.59 -52.94
N ILE A 567 37.80 1.98 -52.54
CA ILE A 567 39.15 2.50 -52.76
C ILE A 567 39.64 2.07 -54.15
N TYR A 568 40.18 3.04 -54.89
CA TYR A 568 40.78 2.83 -56.20
C TYR A 568 42.16 3.47 -56.26
N LYS A 569 43.06 2.87 -57.06
CA LYS A 569 44.36 3.42 -57.40
C LYS A 569 44.24 4.77 -58.10
N LYS A 570 45.10 5.72 -57.70
CA LYS A 570 45.16 7.08 -58.27
C LYS A 570 45.75 7.08 -59.69
#